data_AF-A0A318LC88-F1
#
_entry.id   AF-A0A318LC88-F1
#
_cell.length_a   1.000
_cell.length_b   1.000
_cell.length_c   1.000
_cell.angle_alpha   90.00
_cell.angle_beta   90.00
_cell.angle_gamma   90.00
#
_symmetry.space_group_name_H-M   'P 1'
#
loop_
_entity.id
_entity.type
_entity.pdbx_description
1 polymer ?
#
loop_
_entity_poly.entity_id
_entity_poly.type
_entity_poly.pdbx_seq_one_letter_code
_entity_poly.pdbx_strand_id
1 'polypeptide(L)'
;MCAIDALGISAMLGIPITVTSTEPGTDRTVTVQVDHDTARWHPDTTVVCAGTTGDACGPSVDRTCGHINFFTTPDAAHWTARNHDVTGVVLDQDEALASAVAEFGALLRPAGQEAQQSATRSTPPVRPGR
;
A
#
# COMPACT_ATOMS: atom_id res chain seq x y z
N MET A 1 4.21 6.10 -9.53
CA MET A 1 3.27 5.14 -8.92
C MET A 1 4.05 3.89 -8.59
N CYS A 2 3.98 3.42 -7.35
CA CYS A 2 4.77 2.32 -6.81
C CYS A 2 3.91 1.11 -6.41
N ALA A 3 4.56 0.05 -5.91
CA ALA A 3 3.87 -1.16 -5.47
C ALA A 3 2.81 -0.89 -4.38
N ILE A 4 3.15 -0.09 -3.36
CA ILE A 4 2.21 0.25 -2.27
C ILE A 4 1.03 1.09 -2.79
N ASP A 5 1.28 2.08 -3.66
CA ASP A 5 0.21 2.86 -4.29
C ASP A 5 -0.77 1.94 -5.03
N ALA A 6 -0.24 0.98 -5.80
CA ALA A 6 -1.04 0.08 -6.62
C ALA A 6 -1.97 -0.79 -5.77
N LEU A 7 -1.50 -1.29 -4.62
CA LEU A 7 -2.32 -2.06 -3.69
C LEU A 7 -3.41 -1.19 -3.05
N GLY A 8 -3.07 0.05 -2.69
CA GLY A 8 -3.95 0.96 -1.97
C GLY A 8 -5.16 1.45 -2.77
N ILE A 9 -5.07 1.41 -4.10
CA ILE A 9 -6.16 1.84 -5.00
C ILE A 9 -7.46 1.06 -4.77
N SER A 10 -7.38 -0.25 -4.46
CA SER A 10 -8.60 -1.04 -4.22
C SER A 10 -9.39 -0.52 -3.03
N ALA A 11 -8.72 -0.35 -1.89
CA ALA A 11 -9.32 0.20 -0.67
C ALA A 11 -9.79 1.65 -0.88
N MET A 12 -9.01 2.46 -1.60
CA MET A 12 -9.35 3.84 -1.89
C MET A 12 -10.63 3.98 -2.72
N LEU A 13 -10.80 3.14 -3.74
CA LEU A 13 -11.95 3.21 -4.65
C LEU A 13 -13.14 2.35 -4.19
N GLY A 14 -12.94 1.46 -3.22
CA GLY A 14 -13.95 0.50 -2.78
C GLY A 14 -14.33 -0.53 -3.85
N ILE A 15 -13.40 -0.84 -4.76
CA ILE A 15 -13.62 -1.82 -5.84
C ILE A 15 -12.43 -2.79 -5.93
N PRO A 16 -12.68 -4.06 -6.30
CA PRO A 16 -11.61 -5.01 -6.55
C PRO A 16 -10.82 -4.64 -7.81
N ILE A 17 -9.50 -4.85 -7.77
CA ILE A 17 -8.59 -4.56 -8.89
C ILE A 17 -7.62 -5.73 -9.13
N THR A 18 -6.98 -5.72 -10.30
CA THR A 18 -5.82 -6.56 -10.58
C THR A 18 -4.62 -5.68 -10.86
N VAL A 19 -3.55 -5.88 -10.10
CA VAL A 19 -2.25 -5.24 -10.28
C VAL A 19 -1.34 -6.22 -11.01
N THR A 20 -0.73 -5.78 -12.11
CA THR A 20 0.29 -6.55 -12.83
C THR A 20 1.57 -5.73 -12.89
N SER A 21 2.70 -6.33 -12.54
CA SER A 21 4.00 -5.66 -12.51
C SER A 21 5.12 -6.60 -12.96
N THR A 22 6.22 -6.05 -13.44
CA THR A 22 7.43 -6.80 -13.81
C THR A 22 8.50 -6.57 -12.75
N GLU A 23 9.08 -7.64 -12.22
CA GLU A 23 10.17 -7.58 -11.24
C GLU A 23 11.38 -6.86 -11.86
N PRO A 24 11.90 -5.80 -11.21
CA PRO A 24 12.99 -5.00 -11.76
C PRO A 24 14.25 -5.82 -12.10
N GLY A 25 14.85 -5.54 -13.26
CA GLY A 25 16.06 -6.22 -13.72
C GLY A 25 15.83 -7.66 -14.19
N THR A 26 14.56 -8.07 -14.34
CA THR A 26 14.16 -9.39 -14.84
C THR A 26 12.95 -9.25 -15.77
N ASP A 27 12.54 -10.37 -16.38
CA ASP A 27 11.27 -10.48 -17.13
C ASP A 27 10.16 -11.18 -16.32
N ARG A 28 10.36 -11.38 -15.01
CA ARG A 28 9.38 -12.10 -14.19
C ARG A 28 8.20 -11.20 -13.86
N THR A 29 6.99 -11.76 -13.92
CA THR A 29 5.75 -11.03 -13.66
C THR A 29 5.20 -11.35 -12.27
N VAL A 30 4.72 -10.31 -11.60
CA VAL A 30 3.88 -10.39 -10.40
C VAL A 30 2.47 -9.98 -10.76
N THR A 31 1.48 -10.72 -10.29
CA THR A 31 0.07 -10.38 -10.39
C THR A 31 -0.57 -10.46 -9.01
N VAL A 32 -1.29 -9.40 -8.63
CA VAL A 32 -2.00 -9.32 -7.35
C VAL A 32 -3.45 -8.98 -7.61
N GLN A 33 -4.38 -9.85 -7.22
CA GLN A 33 -5.79 -9.49 -7.15
C GLN A 33 -6.07 -8.93 -5.78
N VAL A 34 -6.47 -7.65 -5.71
CA VAL A 34 -6.74 -6.95 -4.45
C VAL A 34 -8.23 -6.68 -4.36
N ASP A 35 -8.80 -6.97 -3.21
CA ASP A 35 -10.17 -6.65 -2.85
C ASP A 35 -10.17 -6.04 -1.44
N HIS A 36 -10.16 -4.71 -1.39
CA HIS A 36 -10.08 -3.92 -0.17
C HIS A 36 -8.85 -4.25 0.69
N ASP A 37 -9.05 -4.96 1.80
CA ASP A 37 -8.05 -5.38 2.77
C ASP A 37 -7.60 -6.83 2.59
N THR A 38 -8.02 -7.47 1.49
CA THR A 38 -7.61 -8.82 1.12
C THR A 38 -6.90 -8.84 -0.23
N ALA A 39 -5.93 -9.74 -0.38
CA ALA A 39 -5.22 -9.90 -1.64
C ALA A 39 -4.86 -11.37 -1.93
N ARG A 40 -4.81 -11.71 -3.21
CA ARG A 40 -4.25 -12.97 -3.71
C ARG A 40 -3.06 -12.65 -4.60
N TRP A 41 -1.95 -13.31 -4.34
CA TRP A 41 -0.66 -13.02 -4.92
C TRP A 41 -0.20 -14.14 -5.84
N HIS A 42 0.41 -13.78 -6.95
CA HIS A 42 1.10 -14.72 -7.82
C HIS A 42 2.41 -14.12 -8.34
N PRO A 43 3.57 -14.75 -8.06
CA PRO A 43 3.76 -15.93 -7.20
C PRO A 43 3.32 -15.74 -5.74
N ASP A 44 3.10 -16.83 -5.02
CA ASP A 44 2.79 -16.82 -3.57
C ASP A 44 3.99 -16.43 -2.70
N THR A 45 5.19 -16.45 -3.28
CA THR A 45 6.43 -15.95 -2.68
C THR A 45 6.68 -14.47 -2.92
N THR A 46 5.72 -13.74 -3.51
CA THR A 46 5.89 -12.31 -3.80
C THR A 46 6.09 -11.50 -2.53
N VAL A 47 7.01 -10.55 -2.59
CA VAL A 47 7.29 -9.54 -1.55
C VAL A 47 7.32 -8.14 -2.15
N VAL A 48 7.23 -7.11 -1.30
CA VAL A 48 7.42 -5.71 -1.69
C VAL A 48 8.69 -5.18 -1.03
N CYS A 49 9.64 -4.71 -1.82
CA CYS A 49 10.77 -3.96 -1.26
C CYS A 49 10.36 -2.49 -1.17
N ALA A 50 10.44 -1.89 0.01
CA ALA A 50 10.22 -0.47 0.23
C ALA A 50 11.56 0.25 0.49
N GLY A 51 12.18 0.75 -0.58
CA GLY A 51 13.43 1.52 -0.51
C GLY A 51 13.23 3.03 -0.53
N THR A 52 14.17 3.75 0.07
CA THR A 52 14.29 5.21 -0.05
C THR A 52 15.75 5.62 -0.25
N THR A 53 15.99 6.62 -1.09
CA THR A 53 17.30 7.27 -1.23
C THR A 53 17.40 8.46 -0.27
N GLY A 54 18.57 8.63 0.35
CA GLY A 54 18.80 9.59 1.44
C GLY A 54 18.78 11.08 1.05
N ASP A 55 18.75 11.42 -0.24
CA ASP A 55 18.73 12.82 -0.68
C ASP A 55 17.33 13.41 -0.62
N ALA A 56 17.13 14.38 0.28
CA ALA A 56 15.85 15.03 0.53
C ALA A 56 15.37 15.97 -0.60
N CYS A 57 16.15 16.12 -1.68
CA CYS A 57 15.87 17.05 -2.77
C CYS A 57 15.48 16.28 -4.04
N GLY A 58 14.19 16.27 -4.40
CA GLY A 58 13.69 15.68 -5.64
C GLY A 58 12.19 15.33 -5.59
N PRO A 59 11.54 15.06 -6.74
CA PRO A 59 10.18 14.52 -6.77
C PRO A 59 10.08 13.22 -5.96
N SER A 60 8.94 12.99 -5.30
CA SER A 60 8.67 11.72 -4.55
C SER A 60 8.85 10.48 -5.44
N VAL A 61 8.53 10.60 -6.73
CA VAL A 61 8.69 9.52 -7.71
C VAL A 61 10.14 9.08 -7.92
N ASP A 62 11.07 10.03 -7.85
CA ASP A 62 12.50 9.79 -8.06
C ASP A 62 13.20 9.30 -6.79
N ARG A 63 12.63 9.60 -5.62
CA ARG A 63 13.18 9.23 -4.31
C ARG A 63 12.68 7.88 -3.80
N THR A 64 11.39 7.64 -3.93
CA THR A 64 10.72 6.53 -3.21
C THR A 64 10.02 5.58 -4.17
N CYS A 65 9.27 6.09 -5.16
CA CYS A 65 8.50 5.20 -6.04
C CYS A 65 9.37 4.33 -6.95
N GLY A 66 10.55 4.81 -7.37
CA GLY A 66 11.52 4.00 -8.13
C GLY A 66 12.12 2.83 -7.32
N HIS A 67 12.00 2.87 -5.99
CA HIS A 67 12.59 1.92 -5.06
C HIS A 67 11.54 1.11 -4.28
N ILE A 68 10.25 1.35 -4.52
CA ILE A 68 9.14 0.58 -3.96
C ILE A 68 8.56 -0.33 -5.05
N ASN A 69 9.05 -1.58 -5.13
CA ASN A 69 8.73 -2.51 -6.22
C ASN A 69 8.31 -3.90 -5.72
N PHE A 70 7.57 -4.63 -6.57
CA PHE A 70 7.27 -6.05 -6.36
C PHE A 70 8.44 -6.93 -6.77
N PHE A 71 8.67 -7.99 -6.00
CA PHE A 71 9.64 -9.03 -6.30
C PHE A 71 8.97 -10.40 -6.16
N THR A 72 9.32 -11.33 -7.04
CA THR A 72 8.78 -12.70 -7.06
C THR A 72 9.29 -13.55 -5.91
N THR A 73 10.41 -13.21 -5.29
CA THR A 73 11.01 -13.95 -4.18
C THR A 73 11.68 -13.02 -3.17
N PRO A 74 11.79 -13.42 -1.88
CA PRO A 74 12.54 -12.65 -0.88
C PRO A 74 14.02 -12.47 -1.24
N ASP A 75 14.64 -13.46 -1.87
CA ASP A 75 16.06 -13.39 -2.28
C ASP A 75 16.32 -12.30 -3.32
N ALA A 76 15.34 -12.00 -4.17
CA ALA A 76 15.46 -10.91 -5.13
C ALA A 76 15.54 -9.52 -4.45
N ALA A 77 15.16 -9.43 -3.17
CA ALA A 77 15.35 -8.22 -2.38
C ALA A 77 16.83 -7.91 -2.07
N HIS A 78 17.77 -8.84 -2.34
CA HIS A 78 19.21 -8.53 -2.42
C HIS A 78 19.53 -7.44 -3.48
N TRP A 79 18.57 -7.04 -4.31
CA TRP A 79 18.66 -5.83 -5.12
C TRP A 79 18.99 -4.59 -4.27
N THR A 80 18.44 -4.43 -3.06
CA THR A 80 18.81 -3.29 -2.18
C THR A 80 20.26 -3.35 -1.74
N ALA A 81 20.80 -4.54 -1.46
CA ALA A 81 22.22 -4.71 -1.13
C ALA A 81 23.17 -4.35 -2.28
N ARG A 82 22.69 -4.36 -3.54
CA ARG A 82 23.46 -3.91 -4.72
C ARG A 82 23.31 -2.40 -5.00
N ASN A 83 22.40 -1.71 -4.32
CA ASN A 83 22.17 -0.27 -4.42
C ASN A 83 22.59 0.40 -3.10
N HIS A 84 23.90 0.64 -2.96
CA HIS A 84 24.56 1.04 -1.70
C HIS A 84 24.05 2.37 -1.07
N ASP A 85 23.25 3.15 -1.81
CA ASP A 85 22.64 4.41 -1.37
C ASP A 85 21.13 4.29 -1.05
N VAL A 86 20.58 3.07 -1.08
CA VAL A 86 19.16 2.79 -0.78
C VAL A 86 19.05 2.10 0.58
N THR A 87 18.41 2.76 1.54
CA THR A 87 17.94 2.09 2.77
C THR A 87 16.55 1.56 2.48
N GLY A 88 16.32 0.26 2.64
CA GLY A 88 15.03 -0.34 2.36
C GLY A 88 14.69 -1.51 3.27
N VAL A 89 13.39 -1.73 3.46
CA VAL A 89 12.85 -2.89 4.17
C VAL A 89 12.11 -3.78 3.18
N VAL A 90 12.16 -5.08 3.40
CA VAL A 90 11.33 -6.05 2.68
C VAL A 90 10.07 -6.24 3.50
N LEU A 91 8.93 -5.98 2.89
CA LEU A 91 7.62 -6.23 3.45
C LEU A 91 7.09 -7.54 2.86
N ASP A 92 6.53 -8.39 3.72
CA ASP A 92 5.72 -9.50 3.25
C ASP A 92 4.37 -9.02 2.67
N GLN A 93 3.54 -9.96 2.25
CA GLN A 93 2.27 -9.69 1.59
C GLN A 93 1.27 -8.97 2.51
N ASP A 94 1.19 -9.39 3.77
CA ASP A 94 0.25 -8.84 4.74
C ASP A 94 0.71 -7.46 5.19
N GLU A 95 2.01 -7.28 5.45
CA GLU A 95 2.62 -6.00 5.79
C GLU A 95 2.45 -4.96 4.68
N ALA A 96 2.69 -5.36 3.43
CA ALA A 96 2.55 -4.49 2.27
C ALA A 96 1.09 -4.05 2.05
N LEU A 97 0.14 -4.99 2.17
CA LEU A 97 -1.28 -4.70 2.02
C LEU A 97 -1.80 -3.81 3.16
N ALA A 98 -1.44 -4.13 4.40
CA ALA A 98 -1.82 -3.33 5.56
C ALA A 98 -1.30 -1.89 5.45
N SER A 99 -0.05 -1.73 5.01
CA SER A 99 0.54 -0.41 4.75
C SER A 99 -0.23 0.35 3.68
N ALA A 100 -0.56 -0.31 2.57
CA ALA A 100 -1.31 0.30 1.48
C ALA A 100 -2.72 0.74 1.90
N VAL A 101 -3.43 -0.09 2.67
CA VAL A 101 -4.76 0.23 3.20
C VAL A 101 -4.70 1.39 4.19
N ALA A 102 -3.70 1.42 5.07
CA ALA A 102 -3.52 2.49 6.04
C ALA A 102 -3.27 3.85 5.37
N GLU A 103 -2.44 3.88 4.32
CA GLU A 103 -2.10 5.10 3.59
C GLU A 103 -3.23 5.59 2.67
N PHE A 104 -3.91 4.67 1.96
CA PHE A 104 -4.82 5.05 0.87
C PHE A 104 -6.31 4.83 1.16
N GLY A 105 -6.67 3.94 2.09
CA GLY A 105 -8.04 3.48 2.28
C GLY A 105 -9.05 4.57 2.68
N ALA A 106 -8.59 5.63 3.35
CA ALA A 106 -9.45 6.74 3.80
C ALA A 106 -9.34 8.01 2.93
N LEU A 107 -8.52 7.99 1.87
CA LEU A 107 -8.23 9.20 1.07
C LEU A 107 -9.45 9.68 0.28
N LEU A 108 -10.19 8.76 -0.32
CA LEU A 108 -11.41 9.09 -1.03
C LEU A 108 -12.60 8.68 -0.18
N ARG A 109 -13.21 9.67 0.46
CA ARG A 109 -14.52 9.53 1.08
C ARG A 109 -15.57 10.17 0.17
N PRO A 110 -16.71 9.51 -0.08
CA PRO A 110 -17.86 10.16 -0.68
C PRO A 110 -18.15 11.46 0.07
N ALA A 111 -18.34 12.56 -0.67
CA ALA A 111 -18.50 13.92 -0.13
C ALA A 111 -19.71 14.11 0.84
N GLY A 112 -20.44 13.04 1.17
CA GLY A 112 -21.55 13.03 2.13
C GLY A 112 -21.26 12.36 3.48
N GLN A 113 -20.10 11.74 3.72
CA GLN A 113 -19.85 10.98 4.97
C GLN A 113 -19.32 11.79 6.16
N GLU A 114 -18.87 13.04 5.97
CA GLU A 114 -18.44 13.90 7.08
C GLU A 114 -19.60 14.38 7.98
N ALA A 115 -20.82 14.50 7.43
CA ALA A 115 -21.97 15.02 8.16
C ALA A 115 -22.52 14.04 9.23
N GLN A 116 -22.27 12.73 9.11
CA GLN A 116 -22.87 11.71 9.99
C GLN A 116 -21.97 11.25 11.15
N GLN A 117 -20.65 11.44 11.07
CA GLN A 117 -19.73 11.12 12.17
C GLN A 117 -19.78 12.18 13.30
N SER A 118 -20.09 13.44 12.98
CA SER A 118 -20.32 14.49 14.00
C SER A 118 -21.66 14.32 14.74
N ALA A 119 -22.69 13.75 14.09
CA ALA A 119 -24.01 13.60 14.69
C ALA A 119 -24.12 12.42 15.69
N THR A 120 -23.25 11.41 15.58
CA THR A 120 -23.29 10.20 16.42
C THR A 120 -22.51 10.30 17.72
N ARG A 121 -21.75 11.40 17.94
CA ARG A 121 -20.99 11.65 19.19
C ARG A 121 -21.69 12.54 20.22
N SER A 122 -22.86 13.11 19.92
CA SER A 122 -23.58 13.98 20.85
C SER A 122 -24.89 13.37 21.33
N THR A 123 -24.93 13.13 22.66
CA THR A 123 -26.10 12.96 23.56
C THR A 123 -26.34 11.54 24.09
N PRO A 124 -25.96 11.23 25.35
CA PRO A 124 -26.59 10.13 26.07
C PRO A 124 -28.01 10.55 26.54
N PRO A 125 -28.99 9.62 26.56
CA PRO A 125 -30.34 9.94 27.01
C PRO A 125 -30.36 10.19 28.52
N VAL A 126 -30.80 11.39 28.92
CA VAL A 126 -31.20 11.69 30.30
C VAL A 126 -32.48 10.92 30.62
N ARG A 127 -32.43 10.04 31.62
CA ARG A 127 -33.61 9.37 32.19
C ARG A 127 -34.48 10.37 32.95
N PRO A 128 -35.81 10.40 32.76
CA PRO A 128 -36.70 11.17 33.63
C PRO A 128 -36.81 10.50 35.00
N GLY A 129 -36.68 11.32 36.04
CA GLY A 129 -36.64 10.91 37.45
C GLY A 129 -37.98 10.45 38.00
N ARG A 130 -37.91 9.80 39.16
CA ARG A 130 -39.01 9.46 40.04
C ARG A 130 -38.68 9.95 41.44
#